data_AF-A0A381ZP25-F1
#
_entry.id   AF-A0A381ZP25-F1
#
_cell.length_a   1.000
_cell.length_b   1.000
_cell.length_c   1.000
_cell.angle_alpha   90.00
_cell.angle_beta   90.00
_cell.angle_gamma   90.00
#
_symmetry.space_group_name_H-M   'P 1'
#
loop_
_entity.id
_entity.type
_entity.pdbx_description
1 polymer ?
#
loop_
_entity_poly.entity_id
_entity_poly.type
_entity_poly.pdbx_seq_one_letter_code
_entity_poly.pdbx_strand_id
1 'polypeptide(L)' 'VTNYLVPTVVEQTNRGERAFDLYSRLLKENIVFLGTPIDDTVANLVCAQLLHLESENPDRDISLYINSPGGDINSLFAIY' A
#
# COMPACT_ATOMS: atom_id res chain seq x y z
N VAL A 1 -19.89 7.46 9.40
CA VAL A 1 -18.79 7.21 8.44
C VAL A 1 -17.96 8.47 8.36
N THR A 2 -16.81 8.50 9.04
CA THR A 2 -15.88 9.63 8.94
C THR A 2 -15.17 9.49 7.60
N ASN A 3 -15.57 10.28 6.61
CA ASN A 3 -14.97 10.21 5.28
C ASN A 3 -13.61 10.91 5.33
N TYR A 4 -12.55 10.14 5.57
CA TYR A 4 -11.19 10.65 5.50
C TYR A 4 -10.86 10.88 4.03
N LEU A 5 -10.80 12.14 3.62
CA LEU A 5 -10.29 12.52 2.31
C LEU A 5 -8.79 12.19 2.29
N VAL A 6 -8.39 11.26 1.45
CA VAL A 6 -6.97 10.97 1.21
C VAL A 6 -6.38 12.18 0.49
N PRO A 7 -5.34 12.84 1.03
CA PRO A 7 -4.71 13.98 0.37
C PRO A 7 -4.11 13.58 -0.97
N THR A 8 -4.23 14.46 -1.95
CA THR A 8 -3.58 14.33 -3.25
C THR A 8 -2.26 15.08 -3.24
N VAL A 9 -1.21 14.43 -3.74
CA VAL A 9 0.14 14.96 -3.91
C VAL A 9 0.39 15.20 -5.40
N VAL A 10 0.91 16.37 -5.76
CA VAL A 10 1.24 16.73 -7.14
C VAL A 10 2.76 16.66 -7.33
N GLU A 11 3.20 15.84 -8.28
CA GLU A 11 4.61 15.71 -8.67
C GLU A 11 4.83 16.46 -10.00
N GLN A 12 5.77 17.41 -10.01
CA GLN A 12 6.18 18.09 -11.23
C GLN A 12 7.22 17.25 -11.97
N THR A 13 6.94 16.92 -13.23
CA THR A 13 7.87 16.23 -14.14
C THR A 13 8.19 17.13 -15.34
N ASN A 14 9.30 16.85 -16.04
CA ASN A 14 9.68 17.58 -17.26
C ASN A 14 8.62 17.49 -18.39
N ARG A 15 7.61 16.61 -18.25
CA ARG A 15 6.51 16.42 -19.20
C ARG A 15 5.15 16.95 -18.69
N GLY A 16 5.11 17.57 -17.51
CA GLY A 16 3.90 18.12 -16.89
C GLY A 16 3.70 17.69 -15.43
N GLU A 17 2.53 18.01 -14.87
CA GLU A 17 2.12 17.66 -13.51
C GLU A 17 1.40 16.32 -13.46
N ARG A 18 1.76 15.46 -12.51
CA ARG A 18 1.04 14.21 -12.24
C ARG A 18 0.56 14.19 -10.80
N ALA A 19 -0.74 14.04 -10.62
CA ALA A 19 -1.38 13.94 -9.32
C ALA A 19 -1.51 12.47 -8.90
N PHE A 20 -1.16 12.18 -7.66
CA PHE A 20 -1.30 10.87 -7.02
C PHE A 20 -1.98 11.06 -5.67
N ASP A 21 -2.76 10.09 -5.21
CA ASP A 21 -3.11 10.05 -3.78
C ASP A 21 -1.86 9.70 -2.94
N LEU A 22 -1.92 10.01 -1.65
CA LEU A 22 -0.81 9.78 -0.73
C LEU A 22 -0.34 8.31 -0.70
N TYR A 23 -1.27 7.33 -0.74
CA TYR A 23 -0.90 5.91 -0.70
C TYR A 23 -0.24 5.46 -2.00
N SER A 24 -0.72 5.93 -3.15
CA SER A 24 -0.06 5.71 -4.44
C SER A 24 1.37 6.26 -4.45
N ARG A 25 1.60 7.41 -3.83
CA ARG A 25 2.96 7.97 -3.69
C ARG A 25 3.85 7.12 -2.77
N LEU A 26 3.31 6.62 -1.67
CA LEU A 26 4.03 5.73 -0.75
C LEU A 26 4.41 4.40 -1.42
N LEU A 27 3.48 3.81 -2.18
CA LEU A 27 3.72 2.56 -2.90
C LEU A 27 4.89 2.70 -3.89
N LYS A 28 4.96 3.81 -4.63
CA LYS A 28 6.10 4.13 -5.52
C LYS A 28 7.45 4.22 -4.79
N GLU A 29 7.43 4.45 -3.48
CA GLU A 29 8.63 4.47 -2.62
C GLU A 29 8.87 3.12 -1.91
N ASN A 30 8.23 2.05 -2.35
CA ASN A 30 8.22 0.71 -1.73
C ASN A 30 7.66 0.70 -0.30
N ILE A 31 6.68 1.55 0.00
CA ILE A 31 6.03 1.62 1.31
C ILE A 31 4.59 1.10 1.20
N VAL A 32 4.29 0.03 1.94
CA VAL A 32 2.95 -0.55 2.08
C VAL A 32 2.42 -0.27 3.49
N PHE A 33 1.16 0.14 3.60
CA PHE A 33 0.53 0.47 4.88
C PHE A 33 -0.69 -0.41 5.16
N LEU A 34 -0.64 -1.17 6.24
CA LEU A 34 -1.75 -2.00 6.72
C LEU A 34 -2.41 -1.31 7.92
N GLY A 35 -3.42 -0.48 7.63
CA GLY A 35 -4.11 0.36 8.61
C GLY A 35 -5.51 -0.09 9.03
N THR A 36 -5.99 -1.22 8.50
CA THR A 36 -7.36 -1.69 8.67
C THR A 36 -7.39 -3.07 9.32
N PRO A 37 -8.54 -3.51 9.85
CA PRO A 37 -8.74 -4.92 10.17
C PRO A 37 -8.39 -5.83 8.99
N ILE A 38 -7.85 -7.01 9.29
CA ILE A 38 -7.41 -7.96 8.26
C ILE A 38 -8.58 -8.88 7.91
N ASP A 39 -9.05 -8.77 6.68
CA ASP A 39 -9.96 -9.71 6.05
C ASP A 39 -9.37 -10.17 4.70
N ASP A 40 -10.07 -11.07 4.01
CA ASP A 40 -9.61 -11.61 2.73
C ASP A 40 -9.40 -10.52 1.67
N THR A 41 -10.17 -9.44 1.72
CA THR A 41 -10.04 -8.35 0.73
C THR A 41 -8.76 -7.57 0.98
N VAL A 42 -8.53 -7.17 2.23
CA VAL A 42 -7.33 -6.43 2.64
C VAL A 42 -6.08 -7.28 2.43
N ALA A 43 -6.11 -8.55 2.79
CA ALA A 43 -4.98 -9.46 2.58
C ALA A 43 -4.62 -9.59 1.11
N ASN A 44 -5.60 -9.86 0.23
CA ASN A 44 -5.34 -9.96 -1.20
C ASN A 44 -4.77 -8.66 -1.79
N LEU A 45 -5.21 -7.49 -1.32
CA LEU A 45 -4.65 -6.20 -1.75
C LEU A 45 -3.19 -6.03 -1.33
N VAL A 46 -2.86 -6.39 -0.08
CA VAL A 46 -1.47 -6.34 0.41
C VAL A 46 -0.59 -7.30 -0.38
N CYS A 47 -1.02 -8.55 -0.60
CA CYS A 47 -0.27 -9.51 -1.41
C CYS A 47 -0.03 -8.99 -2.83
N ALA A 48 -1.06 -8.40 -3.47
CA ALA A 48 -0.91 -7.81 -4.79
C ALA A 48 0.08 -6.63 -4.82
N GLN A 49 0.08 -5.79 -3.78
CA GLN A 49 1.05 -4.70 -3.64
C GLN A 49 2.49 -5.23 -3.47
N LEU A 50 2.69 -6.25 -2.64
CA LEU A 50 4.01 -6.87 -2.43
C LEU A 50 4.55 -7.46 -3.74
N LEU A 51 3.74 -8.25 -4.45
CA LEU A 51 4.11 -8.83 -5.74
C LEU A 51 4.39 -7.76 -6.80
N HIS A 52 3.62 -6.67 -6.80
CA HIS A 52 3.86 -5.55 -7.71
C HIS A 52 5.23 -4.92 -7.46
N LEU A 53 5.58 -4.61 -6.20
CA LEU A 53 6.86 -4.01 -5.84
C LEU A 53 8.05 -4.94 -6.13
N GLU A 54 7.91 -6.23 -5.80
CA GLU A 54 8.93 -7.24 -6.11
C GLU A 54 9.17 -7.35 -7.63
N SER A 55 8.10 -7.26 -8.44
CA SER A 55 8.21 -7.29 -9.89
C SER A 55 8.86 -6.03 -10.50
N GLU A 56 8.70 -4.87 -9.86
CA GLU A 56 9.31 -3.62 -10.34
C GLU A 56 10.80 -3.55 -10.01
N ASN A 57 11.18 -3.92 -8.79
CA ASN A 57 12.57 -3.94 -8.37
C ASN A 57 12.80 -4.95 -7.22
N PRO A 58 13.21 -6.19 -7.53
CA PRO A 58 13.37 -7.24 -6.52
C PRO A 58 14.54 -6.97 -5.57
N ASP A 59 15.49 -6.08 -5.93
CA ASP A 59 16.65 -5.76 -5.10
C ASP A 59 16.35 -4.64 -4.07
N ARG A 60 15.20 -3.97 -4.18
CA ARG A 60 14.83 -2.85 -3.29
C ARG A 60 13.92 -3.33 -2.18
N ASP A 61 14.35 -3.11 -0.94
CA ASP A 61 13.57 -3.45 0.26
C ASP A 61 12.15 -2.86 0.22
N ILE A 62 11.20 -3.63 0.74
CA ILE A 62 9.80 -3.22 0.92
C ILE A 62 9.58 -2.92 2.41
N SER A 63 9.10 -1.71 2.70
CA SER A 63 8.73 -1.30 4.05
C SER A 63 7.25 -1.51 4.31
N LEU A 64 6.91 -2.45 5.18
CA LEU A 64 5.54 -2.69 5.62
C LEU A 64 5.29 -2.02 6.98
N TYR A 65 4.42 -1.01 7.00
CA TYR A 65 3.98 -0.35 8.23
C TYR A 65 2.64 -0.92 8.67
N ILE A 66 2.56 -1.40 9.91
CA ILE A 66 1.37 -2.10 10.43
C ILE A 66 0.77 -1.29 11.57
N ASN A 67 -0.47 -0.87 11.39
CA ASN A 67 -1.35 -0.31 12.42
C ASN A 67 -2.74 -0.94 12.26
N SER A 68 -2.82 -2.23 12.56
CA SER A 68 -4.03 -3.02 12.42
C SER A 68 -4.43 -3.63 13.76
N PRO A 69 -5.74 -3.71 14.08
CA PRO A 69 -6.22 -4.47 15.23
C PRO A 69 -6.11 -6.00 15.03
N GLY A 70 -5.57 -6.47 13.90
CA GLY A 70 -5.58 -7.88 13.50
C GLY A 70 -6.86 -8.23 12.73
N GLY A 71 -7.18 -9.52 12.67
CA GLY A 71 -8.35 -10.01 11.94
C GLY A 71 -8.35 -11.51 11.76
N ASP A 72 -8.81 -11.98 10.61
CA ASP A 72 -8.84 -13.41 10.30
C ASP A 72 -7.43 -14.01 10.17
N ILE A 73 -7.25 -15.19 10.76
CA ILE A 73 -5.96 -15.88 10.81
C ILE A 73 -5.53 -16.37 9.42
N ASN A 74 -6.45 -16.84 8.59
CA ASN A 74 -6.10 -17.31 7.24
C ASN A 74 -5.71 -16.13 6.36
N SER A 75 -6.44 -15.01 6.45
CA SER A 75 -6.08 -13.79 5.74
C SER A 75 -4.72 -13.25 6.20
N LEU A 76 -4.38 -13.34 7.49
CA LEU A 76 -3.05 -13.00 7.99
C LEU A 76 -1.96 -13.93 7.42
N PHE A 77 -2.23 -15.24 7.33
CA PHE A 77 -1.30 -16.20 6.72
C PHE A 77 -1.09 -16.01 5.22
N ALA A 78 -2.02 -15.35 4.52
CA ALA A 78 -1.81 -14.99 3.13
C ALA A 78 -0.75 -13.87 2.97
N ILE A 79 -0.61 -13.00 3.97
CA ILE A 79 0.34 -11.88 3.99
C ILE A 79 1.74 -12.34 4.47
N TYR A 80 1.80 -13.35 5.35
CA TYR A 80 3.03 -13.87 5.97
C TYR A 80 3.89 -14.67 4.97
#